data_AF-A0A147I0L1-F1
#
_entry.id   AF-A0A147I0L1-F1
#
_cell.length_a   1.000
_cell.length_b   1.000
_cell.length_c   1.000
_cell.angle_alpha   90.00
_cell.angle_beta   90.00
_cell.angle_gamma   90.00
#
_symmetry.space_group_name_H-M   'P 1'
#
loop_
_entity.id
_entity.type
_entity.pdbx_description
1 polymer ?
#
loop_
_entity_poly.entity_id
_entity_poly.type
_entity_poly.pdbx_seq_one_letter_code
_entity_poly.pdbx_strand_id
1 'polypeptide(L)' 'NYANRVALGLFGEAQEAGDPLPLPERVEQFEGATIRSVLEEVAGDVRAALAILGIPRKTFYDKVARHGIDLNAYRPHRA' A
#
# COMPACT_ATOMS: atom_id res chain seq x y z
N ASN A 1 25.94 -6.29 -18.81
CA ASN A 1 24.47 -6.47 -18.94
C ASN A 1 23.83 -6.40 -17.57
N TYR A 2 23.37 -5.23 -17.15
CA TYR A 2 22.42 -5.12 -16.04
C TYR A 2 21.42 -4.02 -16.40
N ALA A 3 20.13 -4.36 -16.30
CA ALA A 3 19.06 -3.79 -17.09
C ALA A 3 18.73 -2.35 -16.68
N ASN A 4 19.08 -1.40 -17.55
CA ASN A 4 18.64 -0.03 -17.48
C ASN A 4 17.38 0.12 -18.35
N ARG A 5 16.23 -0.29 -17.79
CA ARG A 5 14.88 0.08 -18.25
C ARG A 5 13.83 -0.51 -17.31
N VAL A 6 13.43 0.28 -16.33
CA VAL A 6 12.07 0.17 -15.77
C VAL A 6 11.37 1.46 -16.17
N ALA A 7 10.76 1.39 -17.35
CA ALA A 7 9.74 2.32 -17.76
C ALA A 7 8.51 2.07 -16.89
N LEU A 8 8.12 3.05 -16.09
CA LEU A 8 6.76 3.31 -15.61
C LEU A 8 6.80 4.72 -15.03
N GLY A 9 6.49 5.70 -15.88
CA GLY A 9 6.30 7.07 -15.45
C GLY A 9 5.02 7.15 -14.63
N LEU A 10 5.14 7.02 -13.30
CA LEU A 10 4.14 7.49 -12.34
C LEU A 10 4.65 7.48 -10.89
N PHE A 11 5.86 7.97 -10.64
CA PHE A 11 6.23 8.39 -9.29
C PHE A 11 6.80 9.79 -9.39
N GLY A 12 5.99 10.74 -8.91
CA GLY A 12 6.30 12.15 -8.91
C GLY A 12 7.63 12.42 -8.23
N GLU A 13 8.29 13.43 -8.77
CA GLU A 13 9.38 14.22 -8.19
C GLU A 13 10.51 13.41 -7.55
N ALA A 14 11.66 13.43 -8.22
CA ALA A 14 12.94 13.05 -7.64
C ALA A 14 13.23 13.97 -6.46
N GLN A 15 12.66 13.65 -5.30
CA GLN A 15 13.00 14.23 -4.02
C GLN A 15 14.44 13.84 -3.73
N GLU A 16 15.25 14.84 -3.39
CA GLU A 16 16.70 14.74 -3.18
C GLU A 16 17.07 13.41 -2.53
N ALA A 17 17.85 12.61 -3.25
CA ALA A 17 18.25 11.27 -2.83
C ALA A 17 19.20 11.37 -1.64
N GLY A 18 18.63 11.51 -0.44
CA GLY A 18 19.21 10.92 0.76
C GLY A 18 19.49 9.44 0.51
N ASP A 19 20.40 8.86 1.31
CA ASP A 19 20.81 7.48 1.13
C ASP A 19 19.60 6.55 0.94
N PRO A 20 19.66 5.60 -0.02
CA PRO A 20 18.53 4.74 -0.31
C PRO A 20 18.06 4.06 0.97
N LEU A 21 16.78 4.22 1.31
CA LEU A 21 16.20 3.58 2.49
C LEU A 21 16.53 2.08 2.47
N PRO A 22 16.87 1.48 3.63
CA PRO A 22 17.07 0.04 3.75
C PRO A 22 15.90 -0.73 3.13
N LEU A 23 16.19 -1.90 2.53
CA LEU A 23 15.18 -2.73 1.88
C LEU A 23 13.92 -2.97 2.76
N PRO A 24 14.04 -3.27 4.06
CA PRO A 24 12.87 -3.47 4.91
C PRO A 24 11.93 -2.26 4.96
N GLU A 25 12.48 -1.04 5.03
CA GLU A 25 11.68 0.20 5.10
C GLU A 25 10.97 0.48 3.77
N ARG A 26 11.66 0.24 2.64
CA ARG A 26 11.06 0.38 1.31
C ARG A 26 9.89 -0.59 1.11
N VAL A 27 10.06 -1.83 1.56
CA VAL A 27 9.00 -2.84 1.52
C VAL A 27 7.83 -2.41 2.40
N GLU A 28 8.10 -1.89 3.61
CA GLU A 28 7.05 -1.41 4.51
C GLU A 28 6.25 -0.24 3.92
N GLN A 29 6.91 0.74 3.30
CA GLN A 29 6.24 1.84 2.60
C GLN A 29 5.39 1.33 1.44
N PHE A 30 5.92 0.40 0.65
CA PHE A 30 5.21 -0.19 -0.48
C PHE A 30 3.97 -1.00 -0.03
N GLU A 31 4.09 -1.82 1.01
CA GLU A 31 2.98 -2.58 1.58
C GLU A 31 1.87 -1.63 2.07
N GLY A 32 2.23 -0.60 2.84
CA GLY A 32 1.28 0.39 3.33
C GLY A 32 0.57 1.14 2.20
N ALA A 33 1.31 1.57 1.17
CA ALA A 33 0.74 2.23 -0.01
C ALA A 33 -0.22 1.31 -0.78
N THR A 34 0.17 0.05 -0.97
CA THR A 34 -0.65 -0.95 -1.68
C THR A 34 -1.97 -1.20 -0.93
N ILE A 35 -1.93 -1.36 0.40
CA ILE A 35 -3.13 -1.59 1.20
C ILE A 35 -4.09 -0.39 1.12
N ARG A 36 -3.58 0.84 1.19
CA ARG A 36 -4.42 2.05 1.06
C ARG A 36 -5.07 2.14 -0.32
N SER A 37 -4.29 1.95 -1.38
CA SER A 37 -4.80 1.96 -2.76
C SER A 37 -5.94 0.97 -2.97
N VAL A 38 -5.78 -0.28 -2.49
CA VAL A 38 -6.84 -1.29 -2.60
C VAL A 38 -8.07 -0.91 -1.77
N LEU A 39 -7.89 -0.34 -0.57
CA LEU A 39 -9.01 0.11 0.26
C LEU A 39 -9.81 1.24 -0.37
N GLU A 40 -9.14 2.14 -1.10
CA GLU A 40 -9.78 3.20 -1.90
C GLU A 40 -10.59 2.61 -3.06
N GLU A 41 -10.00 1.67 -3.81
CA GLU A 41 -10.64 1.01 -4.95
C GLU A 41 -11.92 0.26 -4.55
N VAL A 42 -11.90 -0.41 -3.40
CA VAL A 42 -13.03 -1.22 -2.91
C VAL A 42 -13.93 -0.48 -1.92
N ALA A 43 -13.78 0.84 -1.77
CA ALA A 43 -14.57 1.68 -0.85
C ALA A 43 -14.65 1.10 0.59
N GLY A 44 -13.51 0.59 1.09
CA GLY A 44 -13.39 0.03 2.43
C GLY A 44 -14.05 -1.35 2.64
N ASP A 45 -14.43 -2.06 1.57
CA ASP A 45 -14.84 -3.47 1.66
C ASP A 45 -13.64 -4.38 1.91
N VAL A 46 -13.52 -4.82 3.17
CA VAL A 46 -12.44 -5.72 3.62
C VAL A 46 -12.47 -7.08 2.92
N ARG A 47 -13.65 -7.61 2.54
CA ARG A 47 -13.70 -8.92 1.85
C ARG A 47 -13.12 -8.79 0.45
N ALA A 48 -13.47 -7.73 -0.27
CA ALA A 48 -12.90 -7.44 -1.58
C ALA A 48 -11.40 -7.15 -1.48
N ALA A 49 -10.97 -6.34 -0.50
CA ALA A 49 -9.56 -6.05 -0.26
C ALA A 49 -8.74 -7.34 0.01
N LEU A 50 -9.26 -8.27 0.81
CA LEU A 50 -8.61 -9.55 1.07
C LEU A 50 -8.49 -10.42 -0.18
N ALA A 51 -9.50 -10.41 -1.05
CA ALA A 51 -9.48 -11.15 -2.30
C ALA A 51 -8.43 -10.59 -3.27
N ILE A 52 -8.30 -9.26 -3.35
CA ILE A 52 -7.32 -8.57 -4.20
C ILE A 52 -5.90 -8.75 -3.67
N LEU A 53 -5.68 -8.52 -2.37
CA LEU A 53 -4.35 -8.62 -1.74
C LEU A 53 -3.88 -10.07 -1.61
N GLY A 54 -4.79 -11.05 -1.59
CA GLY A 54 -4.46 -12.47 -1.52
C GLY A 54 -3.80 -12.91 -0.21
N ILE A 55 -3.91 -12.12 0.85
CA ILE A 55 -3.30 -12.41 2.16
C ILE A 55 -4.34 -12.91 3.18
N PRO A 56 -3.93 -13.71 4.19
CA PRO A 56 -4.82 -14.13 5.26
C PRO A 56 -5.42 -12.95 6.02
N ARG A 57 -6.65 -13.11 6.50
CA ARG A 57 -7.38 -12.06 7.23
C ARG A 57 -6.60 -11.51 8.43
N LYS A 58 -5.95 -12.38 9.20
CA LYS A 58 -5.12 -11.95 10.34
C LYS A 58 -3.97 -11.06 9.86
N THR A 59 -3.23 -11.50 8.85
CA THR A 59 -2.10 -10.74 8.27
C THR A 59 -2.54 -9.37 7.78
N PHE A 60 -3.70 -9.28 7.11
CA PHE A 60 -4.26 -7.99 6.69
C PHE A 60 -4.46 -7.05 7.87
N TYR A 61 -5.15 -7.49 8.93
CA TYR A 61 -5.37 -6.65 10.11
C TYR A 61 -4.07 -6.28 10.81
N ASP A 62 -3.10 -7.19 10.90
CA ASP A 62 -1.77 -6.91 11.45
C ASP A 62 -1.07 -5.79 10.65
N LYS A 63 -1.16 -5.82 9.31
CA LYS A 63 -0.57 -4.78 8.44
C LYS A 63 -1.31 -3.45 8.55
N VAL A 64 -2.65 -3.46 8.53
CA VAL A 64 -3.48 -2.26 8.73
C VAL A 64 -3.12 -1.56 10.04
N ALA A 65 -3.01 -2.32 11.14
CA ALA A 65 -2.61 -1.79 12.43
C ALA A 65 -1.17 -1.24 12.42
N ARG A 66 -0.22 -1.98 11.82
CA ARG A 66 1.18 -1.54 11.71
C ARG A 66 1.32 -0.22 10.94
N HIS A 67 0.54 -0.03 9.88
CA HIS A 67 0.59 1.17 9.06
C HIS A 67 -0.35 2.29 9.51
N GLY A 68 -1.03 2.13 10.65
CA GLY A 68 -1.95 3.13 11.21
C GLY A 68 -3.13 3.46 10.29
N ILE A 69 -3.62 2.48 9.53
CA ILE A 69 -4.68 2.69 8.55
C ILE A 69 -6.05 2.59 9.25
N ASP A 70 -6.84 3.66 9.20
CA ASP A 70 -8.23 3.64 9.67
C ASP A 70 -9.16 3.12 8.56
N LEU A 71 -9.70 1.92 8.73
CA LEU A 71 -10.61 1.31 7.76
C LEU A 71 -11.94 2.08 7.62
N ASN A 72 -12.36 2.81 8.64
CA ASN A 72 -13.62 3.56 8.58
C ASN A 72 -13.49 4.80 7.68
N ALA A 73 -12.29 5.36 7.54
CA ALA A 73 -12.04 6.49 6.66
C ALA A 73 -12.30 6.17 5.17
N TYR A 74 -12.23 4.89 4.79
CA TYR A 74 -12.46 4.43 3.41
C TYR A 74 -13.91 4.00 3.15
N ARG A 75 -14.71 3.85 4.19
CA ARG A 75 -16.11 3.42 4.05
C ARG A 75 -16.98 4.62 3.76
N PRO A 76 -17.95 4.52 2.83
CA PRO A 76 -18.89 5.60 2.60
C PRO A 76 -19.66 5.88 3.90
N HIS A 77 -19.67 7.14 4.32
CA HIS A 77 -20.52 7.56 5.43
C HIS A 77 -21.97 7.38 4.97
N ARG A 78 -22.65 6.37 5.54
CA ARG A 78 -24.09 6.21 5.32
C ARG A 78 -24.79 7.36 6.05
N ALA A 79 -25.29 8.32 5.27
CA ALA A 79 -26.25 9.32 5.71
C ALA A 79 -27.62 8.67 5.99
#